data_AF-A0A3D1QE87-F1
#
_entry.id   AF-A0A3D1QE87-F1
#
_cell.length_a   1.000
_cell.length_b   1.000
_cell.length_c   1.000
_cell.angle_alpha   90.00
_cell.angle_beta   90.00
_cell.angle_gamma   90.00
#
_symmetry.space_group_name_H-M   'P 1'
#
loop_
_entity.id
_entity.type
_entity.pdbx_description
1 polymer ?
#
loop_
_entity_poly.entity_id
_entity_poly.type
_entity_poly.pdbx_seq_one_letter_code
_entity_poly.pdbx_strand_id
1 'polypeptide(L)'
;MPVKTMNHGKIVVVIRGLKFEAETWLEVIRQIEEKIEFYRKEMSADMRNVTYSLPGGNLHGKWNPNLIVLKNDIKNLQVLEEYLRKHHPRNYSSL
;
A
#
# COMPACT_ATOMS: atom_id res chain seq x y z
N MET A 1 -5.29 -7.01 -9.83
CA MET A 1 -6.65 -7.12 -9.25
C MET A 1 -6.51 -7.71 -7.85
N PRO A 2 -7.26 -7.22 -6.84
CA PRO A 2 -7.24 -7.81 -5.52
C PRO A 2 -7.87 -9.21 -5.55
N VAL A 3 -7.23 -10.19 -4.93
CA VAL A 3 -7.75 -11.57 -4.81
C VAL A 3 -8.31 -11.74 -3.41
N LYS A 4 -9.55 -12.23 -3.32
CA LYS A 4 -10.22 -12.56 -2.06
C LYS A 4 -10.37 -14.07 -2.00
N THR A 5 -9.99 -14.66 -0.88
CA THR A 5 -10.23 -16.09 -0.62
C THR A 5 -10.56 -16.30 0.84
N MET A 6 -11.36 -17.31 1.13
CA MET A 6 -11.61 -17.77 2.50
C MET A 6 -10.80 -19.04 2.72
N ASN A 7 -9.96 -19.06 3.74
CA ASN A 7 -9.14 -20.22 4.08
C ASN A 7 -9.27 -20.52 5.58
N HIS A 8 -9.72 -21.72 5.94
CA HIS A 8 -9.90 -22.17 7.33
C HIS A 8 -10.64 -21.17 8.24
N GLY A 9 -11.72 -20.55 7.75
CA GLY A 9 -12.50 -19.55 8.52
C GLY A 9 -11.89 -18.15 8.56
N LYS A 10 -10.74 -17.93 7.91
CA LYS A 10 -10.11 -16.62 7.78
C LYS A 10 -10.37 -15.99 6.43
N ILE A 11 -10.59 -14.68 6.44
CA ILE A 11 -10.67 -13.83 5.26
C ILE A 11 -9.26 -13.46 4.85
N VAL A 12 -8.87 -13.85 3.64
CA VAL A 12 -7.58 -13.51 3.04
C VAL A 12 -7.79 -12.58 1.87
N VAL A 13 -7.15 -11.43 1.91
CA VAL A 13 -7.16 -10.43 0.84
C VAL A 13 -5.74 -10.19 0.38
N VAL A 14 -5.47 -10.41 -0.90
CA VAL A 14 -4.17 -10.13 -1.52
C VAL A 14 -4.30 -8.94 -2.47
N ILE A 15 -3.55 -7.87 -2.21
CA ILE A 15 -3.56 -6.63 -3.00
C ILE A 15 -2.13 -6.33 -3.44
N ARG A 16 -1.85 -6.41 -4.75
CA ARG A 16 -0.50 -6.19 -5.33
C ARG A 16 0.63 -6.98 -4.65
N GLY A 17 0.34 -8.21 -4.21
CA GLY A 17 1.31 -9.07 -3.50
C GLY A 17 1.38 -8.84 -1.98
N LEU A 18 0.66 -7.85 -1.44
CA LEU A 18 0.47 -7.67 -0.01
C LEU A 18 -0.66 -8.58 0.46
N LYS A 19 -0.39 -9.43 1.45
CA LYS A 19 -1.37 -10.36 2.01
C LYS A 19 -1.90 -9.80 3.34
N PHE A 20 -3.22 -9.70 3.45
CA PHE A 20 -3.96 -9.37 4.65
C PHE A 20 -4.82 -10.57 5.03
N GLU A 21 -4.72 -11.02 6.27
CA GLU A 21 -5.42 -12.22 6.75
C GLU A 21 -5.96 -11.98 8.14
N ALA A 22 -7.26 -12.16 8.33
CA ALA A 22 -7.90 -12.05 9.63
C ALA A 22 -9.19 -12.87 9.71
N GLU A 23 -9.76 -13.00 10.91
CA GLU A 23 -11.02 -13.72 11.13
C GLU A 23 -12.22 -12.87 10.74
N THR A 24 -12.09 -11.55 10.83
CA THR A 24 -13.16 -10.60 10.50
C THR A 24 -12.78 -9.60 9.41
N TRP A 25 -13.79 -9.11 8.68
CA TRP A 25 -13.60 -8.05 7.69
C TRP A 25 -13.07 -6.76 8.32
N LEU A 26 -13.49 -6.46 9.55
CA LEU A 26 -13.03 -5.29 10.30
C LEU A 26 -11.52 -5.34 10.54
N GLU A 27 -10.98 -6.50 10.91
CA GLU A 27 -9.55 -6.67 11.10
C GLU A 27 -8.75 -6.60 9.79
N VAL A 28 -9.29 -7.15 8.70
CA VAL A 28 -8.67 -6.99 7.37
C VAL A 28 -8.58 -5.51 6.99
N ILE A 29 -9.65 -4.75 7.21
CA ILE A 29 -9.67 -3.30 6.97
C ILE A 29 -8.64 -2.60 7.84
N ARG A 30 -8.60 -2.91 9.15
CA ARG A 30 -7.63 -2.35 10.09
C ARG A 30 -6.19 -2.60 9.66
N GLN A 31 -5.85 -3.82 9.23
CA GLN A 31 -4.51 -4.12 8.72
C GLN A 31 -4.17 -3.33 7.44
N ILE A 32 -5.15 -3.09 6.56
CA ILE A 32 -4.97 -2.27 5.36
C ILE A 32 -4.73 -0.80 5.75
N GLU A 33 -5.49 -0.26 6.71
CA GLU A 33 -5.33 1.10 7.24
C GLU A 33 -3.95 1.30 7.87
N GLU A 34 -3.51 0.38 8.73
CA GLU A 34 -2.17 0.40 9.33
C GLU A 34 -1.08 0.41 8.24
N LYS A 35 -1.27 -0.37 7.17
CA LYS A 35 -0.31 -0.42 6.07
C LYS A 35 -0.28 0.88 5.25
N ILE A 36 -1.42 1.53 5.06
CA ILE A 36 -1.53 2.86 4.44
C ILE A 36 -0.79 3.90 5.29
N GLU A 37 -0.99 3.91 6.62
CA GLU A 37 -0.28 4.81 7.52
C GLU A 37 1.23 4.60 7.48
N PHE A 38 1.67 3.33 7.46
CA PHE A 38 3.07 2.99 7.28
C PHE A 38 3.63 3.59 5.99
N TYR A 39 2.97 3.39 4.85
CA TYR A 39 3.42 3.97 3.57
C TYR A 39 3.45 5.49 3.59
N ARG A 40 2.48 6.16 4.22
CA ARG A 40 2.47 7.63 4.35
C ARG A 40 3.67 8.15 5.16
N LYS A 41 4.05 7.44 6.23
CA LYS A 41 5.22 7.77 7.06
C LYS A 41 6.53 7.53 6.31
N GLU A 42 6.69 6.37 5.69
CA GLU A 42 7.88 6.01 4.91
C GLU A 42 8.08 6.95 3.71
N MET A 43 7.02 7.24 2.95
CA MET A 43 7.11 8.16 1.80
C MET A 43 7.58 9.56 2.21
N SER A 44 7.22 10.02 3.40
CA SER A 44 7.68 11.30 3.94
C SER A 44 9.19 11.27 4.25
N ALA A 45 9.74 10.11 4.62
CA ALA A 45 11.17 9.91 4.79
C ALA A 45 11.91 9.74 3.46
N ASP A 46 11.35 8.95 2.54
CA ASP A 46 11.94 8.68 1.23
C ASP A 46 11.98 9.91 0.33
N MET A 47 10.96 10.78 0.36
CA MET A 47 11.00 12.07 -0.33
C MET A 47 12.17 12.95 0.13
N ARG A 48 12.51 12.93 1.42
CA ARG A 48 13.69 13.63 1.93
C ARG A 48 14.96 13.00 1.35
N ASN A 49 15.08 11.68 1.39
CA ASN A 49 16.26 10.96 0.90
C ASN A 49 16.49 11.11 -0.62
N VAL A 50 15.43 11.12 -1.41
CA VAL A 50 15.51 11.39 -2.86
C VAL A 50 15.95 12.82 -3.13
N THR A 51 15.48 13.80 -2.34
CA THR A 51 15.88 15.21 -2.46
C THR A 51 17.37 15.40 -2.15
N TYR A 52 17.90 14.74 -1.12
CA TYR A 52 19.34 14.78 -0.80
C TYR A 52 20.23 14.08 -1.83
N SER A 53 19.69 13.14 -2.62
CA SER A 53 20.45 12.39 -3.63
C SER A 53 20.65 13.17 -4.94
N LEU A 54 20.12 14.39 -5.07
CA LEU A 54 20.06 15.12 -6.34
C LEU A 54 21.23 16.07 -6.70
N PRO A 55 22.09 16.62 -5.80
CA PRO A 55 23.04 17.64 -6.25
C PRO A 55 24.36 17.07 -6.84
N GLY A 56 24.60 15.75 -6.79
CA GLY A 56 25.97 15.23 -6.93
C GLY A 56 26.36 14.49 -8.20
N GLY A 57 25.44 14.07 -9.07
CA GLY A 57 25.87 13.34 -10.28
C GLY A 57 24.79 12.50 -10.92
N ASN A 58 24.15 13.06 -11.94
CA ASN A 58 23.39 12.26 -12.91
C ASN A 58 23.71 12.75 -14.33
N LEU A 59 25.00 12.68 -14.69
CA LEU A 59 25.48 12.94 -16.04
C LEU A 59 25.24 11.75 -17.01
N HIS A 60 24.61 10.66 -16.55
CA HIS A 60 24.45 9.48 -17.41
C HIS A 60 23.30 8.56 -16.99
N GLY A 61 22.04 8.96 -17.26
CA GLY A 61 20.87 8.07 -17.46
C GLY A 61 20.63 6.83 -16.57
N LYS A 62 21.26 6.71 -15.40
CA LYS A 62 21.35 5.47 -14.64
C LYS A 62 20.41 5.52 -13.45
N TRP A 63 19.36 4.71 -13.56
CA TRP A 63 18.63 4.03 -12.49
C TRP A 63 18.92 4.55 -11.07
N ASN A 64 17.99 5.35 -10.53
CA ASN A 64 17.98 5.67 -9.11
C ASN A 64 17.07 4.65 -8.39
N PRO A 65 17.62 3.67 -7.64
CA PRO A 65 16.84 2.64 -6.96
C PRO A 65 15.87 3.23 -5.94
N ASN A 66 16.25 4.31 -5.24
CA ASN A 66 15.38 4.99 -4.28
C ASN A 66 14.15 5.60 -4.97
N LEU A 67 14.31 6.11 -6.19
CA LEU A 67 13.19 6.62 -6.99
C LEU A 67 12.26 5.50 -7.46
N ILE A 68 12.78 4.29 -7.71
CA ILE A 68 11.99 3.12 -8.13
C ILE A 68 11.18 2.57 -6.95
N VAL A 69 11.80 2.44 -5.77
CA VAL A 69 11.14 2.02 -4.53
C VAL A 69 10.01 3.00 -4.18
N LEU A 70 10.31 4.30 -4.16
CA LEU A 70 9.31 5.35 -3.93
C LEU A 70 8.13 5.28 -4.91
N LYS A 71 8.39 5.07 -6.21
CA LYS A 71 7.33 4.90 -7.22
C LYS A 71 6.47 3.66 -6.98
N ASN A 72 7.05 2.57 -6.49
CA ASN A 72 6.30 1.36 -6.19
C ASN A 72 5.44 1.54 -4.94
N ASP A 73 5.96 2.21 -3.92
CA ASP A 73 5.24 2.48 -2.67
C ASP A 73 4.07 3.43 -2.89
N ILE A 74 4.24 4.48 -3.73
CA ILE A 74 3.13 5.33 -4.19
C ILE A 74 2.02 4.50 -4.85
N LYS A 75 2.38 3.58 -5.75
CA LYS A 75 1.40 2.72 -6.43
C LYS A 75 0.70 1.76 -5.48
N ASN A 76 1.43 1.24 -4.48
CA ASN A 76 0.84 0.37 -3.46
C ASN A 76 -0.14 1.15 -2.59
N LEU A 77 0.25 2.34 -2.12
CA LEU A 77 -0.61 3.25 -1.35
C LEU A 77 -1.91 3.56 -2.10
N GLN A 78 -1.81 4.01 -3.36
CA GLN A 78 -2.98 4.35 -4.18
C GLN A 78 -3.97 3.18 -4.30
N VAL A 79 -3.47 1.96 -4.52
CA VAL A 79 -4.35 0.79 -4.68
C VAL A 79 -4.97 0.36 -3.35
N LEU A 80 -4.27 0.49 -2.23
CA LEU A 80 -4.83 0.22 -0.90
C LEU A 80 -5.91 1.25 -0.54
N GLU A 81 -5.67 2.54 -0.79
CA GLU A 81 -6.66 3.61 -0.57
C GLU A 81 -7.89 3.43 -1.47
N GLU A 82 -7.70 3.08 -2.75
CA GLU A 82 -8.81 2.80 -3.66
C GLU A 82 -9.61 1.58 -3.20
N TYR A 83 -8.93 0.54 -2.70
CA TYR A 83 -9.58 -0.66 -2.19
C TYR A 83 -10.47 -0.33 -0.97
N LEU A 84 -9.95 0.44 0.00
CA LEU A 84 -10.75 0.89 1.15
C LEU A 84 -11.91 1.78 0.72
N ARG A 85 -11.71 2.71 -0.23
CA ARG A 85 -12.78 3.57 -0.71
C ARG A 85 -13.95 2.77 -1.30
N LYS A 86 -13.67 1.68 -2.03
CA LYS A 86 -14.70 0.78 -2.58
C LYS A 86 -15.38 -0.07 -1.50
N HIS A 87 -14.65 -0.38 -0.43
CA HIS A 87 -15.06 -1.30 0.64
C HIS A 87 -15.23 -0.60 2.00
N HIS A 88 -15.56 0.69 2.02
CA HIS A 88 -15.78 1.45 3.24
C HIS A 88 -17.12 1.05 3.89
N PRO A 89 -17.24 1.06 5.24
CA PRO A 89 -18.45 0.69 6.00
C PRO A 89 -19.80 1.24 5.50
N ARG A 90 -19.83 2.39 4.80
CA ARG A 90 -21.05 2.97 4.23
C ARG A 90 -21.73 2.09 3.17
N ASN A 91 -21.00 1.12 2.59
CA ASN A 91 -21.52 0.18 1.62
C ASN A 91 -21.96 -1.17 2.23
N TYR A 92 -21.87 -1.34 3.56
CA TYR A 92 -22.33 -2.56 4.26
C TYR A 92 -23.68 -2.37 4.97
N SER A 93 -24.34 -1.22 4.83
CA SER A 93 -25.70 -0.99 5.34
C SER A 93 -26.80 -1.69 4.51
N SER A 94 -26.48 -2.77 3.78
CA SER A 94 -27.44 -3.44 2.89
C SER A 94 -27.25 -4.96 2.81
N LEU A 95 -26.64 -5.59 3.82
CA LEU A 95 -26.65 -7.04 4.00
C LEU A 95 -27.12 -7.40 5.40
#